data_AF-A0A2S4VE67-F1
#
_entry.id   AF-A0A2S4VE67-F1
#
_cell.length_a   1.000
_cell.length_b   1.000
_cell.length_c   1.000
_cell.angle_alpha   90.00
_cell.angle_beta   90.00
_cell.angle_gamma   90.00
#
_symmetry.space_group_name_H-M   'P 1'
#
loop_
_entity.id
_entity.type
_entity.pdbx_description
1 polymer ?
#
loop_
_entity_poly.entity_id
_entity_poly.type
_entity_poly.pdbx_seq_one_letter_code
_entity_poly.pdbx_strand_id
1 'polypeptide(L)'
;MVMRTYQFNLLWNGNSQCFIRQGQLLIRSGLSSRSFYDHVHNRAQEIEQLSTQLKRPPRFSVWLGPPDSGKITLARQLTAQTRSDGTREFNSLIIDLRSVDHTQPDGLRDVFIRYGQRAGDRGDPLWERIFNRSGTKAGGFWKRHSKHSGSAAGGLSLGCDLSIPPVYTLTRFLHDLGNKMQPWSPSTMSYVVIVFNSKMVYMLLHFVGRITHTVPKMHVIFITSDSLFLDWMAPRIKSTRFKTIVVGDLSRVEANNYFQHAVETIHVCQKKRRSPIVYGLRYRVQNDRGKNGFHEELHQTTQRFGPVQLEHSLLLRELSREAKTYGKKEVLIVFRILLNSPGYVSYDRLVEGLGLGVVQEMLERNLIFYRPRSLFAKDLLPPPSESVVTPPSQPALCAMEWLIKEMGPM
;
A
#
# COMPACT_ATOMS: atom_id res chain seq x y z
N MET A 1 -9.84 -4.73 -16.64
CA MET A 1 -8.70 -4.63 -15.69
C MET A 1 -8.97 -5.58 -14.54
N VAL A 2 -8.15 -6.61 -14.36
CA VAL A 2 -8.42 -7.75 -13.46
C VAL A 2 -8.52 -7.25 -12.02
N MET A 3 -9.72 -7.37 -11.45
CA MET A 3 -9.96 -7.20 -10.02
C MET A 3 -9.18 -8.33 -9.32
N ARG A 4 -8.15 -8.01 -8.53
CA ARG A 4 -7.47 -9.00 -7.69
C ARG A 4 -8.38 -9.37 -6.53
N THR A 5 -9.32 -10.28 -6.78
CA THR A 5 -9.93 -11.09 -5.73
C THR A 5 -8.96 -12.20 -5.37
N TYR A 6 -8.43 -12.18 -4.14
CA TYR A 6 -7.75 -13.34 -3.59
C TYR A 6 -8.80 -14.43 -3.36
N GLN A 7 -8.86 -15.38 -4.27
CA GLN A 7 -9.63 -16.61 -4.10
C GLN A 7 -8.72 -17.64 -3.44
N PHE A 8 -9.12 -18.11 -2.26
CA PHE A 8 -8.53 -19.30 -1.66
C PHE A 8 -9.13 -20.53 -2.35
N ASN A 9 -8.29 -21.31 -3.04
CA ASN A 9 -8.69 -22.62 -3.55
C ASN A 9 -8.68 -23.62 -2.39
N LEU A 10 -9.85 -24.08 -1.97
CA LEU A 10 -10.01 -25.26 -1.13
C LEU A 10 -10.08 -26.48 -2.05
N LEU A 11 -9.02 -27.28 -2.07
CA LEU A 11 -9.01 -28.61 -2.71
C LEU A 11 -9.70 -29.60 -1.77
N TRP A 12 -10.86 -30.11 -2.16
CA TRP A 12 -11.55 -31.21 -1.49
C TRP A 12 -11.26 -32.50 -2.24
N ASN A 13 -10.60 -33.48 -1.62
CA ASN A 13 -10.43 -34.81 -2.19
C ASN A 13 -11.36 -35.77 -1.45
N GLY A 14 -12.52 -36.04 -2.07
CA GLY A 14 -13.41 -37.13 -1.70
C GLY A 14 -13.61 -37.97 -2.95
N ASN A 15 -13.38 -39.28 -2.82
CA ASN A 15 -13.36 -40.23 -3.93
C ASN A 15 -14.48 -40.03 -4.96
N SER A 16 -14.05 -40.01 -6.23
CA SER A 16 -14.83 -40.21 -7.45
C SER A 16 -15.82 -39.09 -7.86
N GLN A 17 -15.46 -38.44 -8.98
CA GLN A 17 -16.17 -37.42 -9.77
C GLN A 17 -16.04 -35.96 -9.31
N CYS A 18 -15.21 -35.22 -10.05
CA CYS A 18 -15.02 -33.78 -9.98
C CYS A 18 -16.31 -33.04 -10.38
N PHE A 19 -16.87 -32.25 -9.46
CA PHE A 19 -17.80 -31.17 -9.79
C PHE A 19 -17.27 -29.86 -9.22
N ILE A 20 -16.91 -28.94 -10.12
CA ILE A 20 -16.59 -27.55 -9.78
C ILE A 20 -17.92 -26.84 -9.49
N ARG A 21 -18.20 -26.52 -8.23
CA ARG A 21 -19.24 -25.54 -7.89
C ARG A 21 -18.59 -24.22 -7.48
N GLN A 22 -18.74 -23.21 -8.34
CA GLN A 22 -18.54 -21.81 -7.98
C GLN A 22 -19.63 -21.41 -6.98
N GLY A 23 -19.24 -21.10 -5.75
CA GLY A 23 -20.16 -20.61 -4.71
C GLY A 23 -19.59 -19.37 -4.03
N GLN A 24 -20.37 -18.28 -4.02
CA GLN A 24 -20.09 -17.10 -3.22
C GLN A 24 -20.14 -17.45 -1.73
N LEU A 25 -19.08 -17.11 -1.00
CA LEU A 25 -19.13 -17.08 0.45
C LEU A 25 -19.83 -15.79 0.88
N LEU A 26 -21.16 -15.85 1.00
CA LEU A 26 -21.94 -14.85 1.73
C LEU A 26 -21.56 -14.94 3.20
N ILE A 27 -20.55 -14.18 3.62
CA ILE A 27 -20.35 -13.88 5.03
C ILE A 27 -21.51 -12.98 5.45
N ARG A 28 -22.57 -13.60 5.99
CA ARG A 28 -23.65 -12.90 6.67
C ARG A 28 -23.03 -12.00 7.76
N SER A 29 -23.35 -10.72 7.65
CA SER A 29 -23.14 -9.64 8.61
C SER A 29 -23.31 -10.10 10.06
N GLY A 30 -22.24 -10.04 10.86
CA GLY A 30 -22.35 -10.31 12.30
C GLY A 30 -21.04 -10.37 13.10
N LEU A 31 -19.88 -10.51 12.45
CA LEU A 31 -18.59 -10.46 13.14
C LEU A 31 -17.72 -9.41 12.46
N SER A 32 -17.33 -8.38 13.21
CA SER A 32 -16.51 -7.29 12.66
C SER A 32 -15.19 -7.89 12.16
N SER A 33 -14.93 -7.75 10.85
CA SER A 33 -13.61 -8.06 10.27
C SER A 33 -12.52 -7.09 10.74
N ARG A 34 -12.80 -6.25 11.75
CA ARG A 34 -11.87 -5.26 12.31
C ARG A 34 -10.83 -5.93 13.21
N SER A 35 -11.22 -6.87 14.08
CA SER A 35 -10.31 -7.36 15.12
C SER A 35 -9.16 -8.26 14.64
N PHE A 36 -9.20 -8.80 13.42
CA PHE A 36 -8.13 -9.70 12.93
C PHE A 36 -6.95 -8.95 12.30
N TYR A 37 -7.17 -7.71 11.83
CA TYR A 37 -6.16 -6.91 11.12
C TYR A 37 -5.73 -5.64 11.87
N ASP A 38 -6.38 -5.30 12.98
CA ASP A 38 -6.14 -4.03 13.69
C ASP A 38 -4.81 -4.00 14.49
N HIS A 39 -4.07 -5.11 14.55
CA HIS A 39 -2.76 -5.17 15.21
C HIS A 39 -1.69 -5.54 14.19
N VAL A 40 -1.10 -4.55 13.53
CA VAL A 40 0.19 -4.75 12.85
C VAL A 40 1.17 -5.16 13.92
N HIS A 41 1.64 -6.39 13.79
CA HIS A 41 2.74 -6.87 14.61
C HIS A 41 3.99 -6.08 14.29
N ASN A 42 4.63 -5.64 15.35
CA ASN A 42 6.05 -5.30 15.37
C ASN A 42 6.51 -4.07 14.56
N ARG A 43 5.62 -3.14 14.20
CA ARG A 43 6.01 -1.82 13.62
C ARG A 43 5.89 -0.63 14.58
N ALA A 44 5.96 -0.90 15.89
CA ALA A 44 5.75 0.12 16.93
C ALA A 44 6.77 1.26 16.82
N GLN A 45 8.03 0.94 16.50
CA GLN A 45 9.08 1.93 16.37
C GLN A 45 8.87 2.85 15.15
N GLU A 46 8.46 2.29 14.00
CA GLU A 46 8.09 3.12 12.84
C GLU A 46 6.91 4.04 13.16
N ILE A 47 5.89 3.52 13.85
CA ILE A 47 4.72 4.29 14.28
C ILE A 47 5.13 5.43 15.20
N GLU A 48 5.96 5.16 16.21
CA GLU A 48 6.45 6.18 17.14
C GLU A 48 7.23 7.27 16.40
N GLN A 49 8.21 6.89 15.58
CA GLN A 49 9.02 7.84 14.79
C GLN A 49 8.17 8.70 13.85
N LEU A 50 7.16 8.11 13.20
CA LEU A 50 6.25 8.83 12.32
C LEU A 50 5.28 9.73 13.10
N SER A 51 4.78 9.28 14.25
CA SER A 51 3.90 10.07 15.13
C SER A 51 4.63 11.32 15.62
N THR A 52 5.88 11.18 16.10
CA THR A 52 6.72 12.32 16.48
C THR A 52 6.95 13.28 15.31
N GLN A 53 7.06 12.78 14.08
CA GLN A 53 7.23 13.62 12.89
C GLN A 53 5.95 14.38 12.53
N LEU A 54 4.78 13.74 12.61
CA LEU A 54 3.50 14.38 12.29
C LEU A 54 3.07 15.42 13.34
N LYS A 55 3.62 15.36 14.55
CA LYS A 55 3.41 16.39 15.59
C LYS A 55 4.18 17.70 15.32
N ARG A 56 5.14 17.69 14.40
CA ARG A 56 5.91 18.87 13.99
C ARG A 56 5.16 19.68 12.90
N PRO A 57 5.68 20.85 12.48
CA PRO A 57 5.07 21.62 11.40
C PRO A 57 4.78 20.75 10.16
N PRO A 58 3.67 21.02 9.43
CA PRO A 58 3.27 20.32 8.22
C PRO A 58 4.41 20.07 7.26
N ARG A 59 4.50 18.84 6.76
CA ARG A 59 5.48 18.44 5.75
C ARG A 59 4.82 17.58 4.68
N PHE A 60 5.43 17.63 3.50
CA PHE A 60 5.16 16.69 2.44
C PHE A 60 6.12 15.50 2.57
N SER A 61 5.59 14.28 2.59
CA SER A 61 6.36 13.05 2.63
C SER A 61 5.93 12.09 1.52
N VAL A 62 6.88 11.30 1.02
CA VAL A 62 6.65 10.24 0.05
C VAL A 62 7.09 8.92 0.66
N TRP A 63 6.15 8.00 0.85
CA TRP A 63 6.35 6.67 1.37
C TRP A 63 6.45 5.68 0.21
N LEU A 64 7.66 5.14 0.05
CA LEU A 64 8.03 4.18 -0.97
C LEU A 64 8.21 2.79 -0.36
N GLY A 65 8.13 1.76 -1.18
CA GLY A 65 8.44 0.41 -0.78
C GLY A 65 7.78 -0.60 -1.72
N PRO A 66 8.18 -1.87 -1.69
CA PRO A 66 7.62 -2.87 -2.59
C PRO A 66 6.09 -3.04 -2.41
N PRO A 67 5.38 -3.57 -3.40
CA PRO A 67 3.99 -3.98 -3.23
C PRO A 67 3.80 -4.81 -1.95
N ASP A 68 2.70 -4.60 -1.25
CA ASP A 68 2.33 -5.34 -0.04
C ASP A 68 3.28 -5.23 1.17
N SER A 69 4.27 -4.32 1.13
CA SER A 69 5.15 -4.03 2.29
C SER A 69 4.46 -3.40 3.51
N GLY A 70 3.14 -3.26 3.50
CA GLY A 70 2.36 -2.77 4.64
C GLY A 70 2.24 -1.24 4.75
N LYS A 71 2.70 -0.45 3.77
CA LYS A 71 2.62 1.03 3.76
C LYS A 71 1.25 1.59 4.14
N ILE A 72 0.19 1.08 3.50
CA ILE A 72 -1.19 1.56 3.74
C ILE A 72 -1.65 1.17 5.16
N THR A 73 -1.29 -0.03 5.61
CA THR A 73 -1.61 -0.51 6.96
C THR A 73 -0.91 0.35 8.01
N LEU A 74 0.37 0.65 7.81
CA LEU A 74 1.14 1.56 8.66
C LEU A 74 0.50 2.96 8.72
N ALA A 75 0.09 3.52 7.58
CA ALA A 75 -0.58 4.81 7.55
C ALA A 75 -1.92 4.79 8.30
N ARG A 76 -2.72 3.74 8.10
CA ARG A 76 -4.00 3.56 8.80
C ARG A 76 -3.80 3.53 10.31
N GLN A 77 -2.85 2.75 10.80
CA GLN A 77 -2.57 2.66 12.23
C GLN A 77 -2.05 3.97 12.81
N LEU A 78 -1.09 4.59 12.15
CA LEU A 78 -0.56 5.89 12.55
C LEU A 78 -1.70 6.91 12.72
N THR A 79 -2.63 6.94 11.77
CA THR A 79 -3.76 7.87 11.83
C THR A 79 -4.91 7.42 12.73
N ALA A 80 -4.91 6.18 13.19
CA ALA A 80 -5.91 5.63 14.11
C ALA A 80 -5.53 5.85 15.59
N GLN A 81 -4.35 6.41 15.87
CA GLN A 81 -3.94 6.73 17.24
C GLN A 81 -4.95 7.66 17.92
N THR A 82 -5.20 7.39 19.20
CA THR A 82 -6.11 8.16 20.05
C THR A 82 -5.33 8.79 21.20
N ARG A 83 -5.77 9.98 21.61
CA ARG A 83 -5.29 10.62 22.84
C ARG A 83 -5.85 9.91 24.08
N SER A 84 -5.38 10.32 25.25
CA SER A 84 -5.84 9.82 26.56
C SER A 84 -7.34 10.07 26.81
N ASP A 85 -7.91 11.10 26.19
CA ASP A 85 -9.34 11.43 26.26
C ASP A 85 -10.22 10.63 25.27
N GLY A 86 -9.63 9.69 24.52
CA GLY A 86 -10.31 8.87 23.53
C GLY A 86 -10.57 9.58 22.19
N THR A 87 -10.18 10.85 22.04
CA THR A 87 -10.28 11.58 20.77
C THR A 87 -9.17 11.14 19.79
N ARG A 88 -9.41 11.29 18.49
CA ARG A 88 -8.39 10.96 17.48
C ARG A 88 -7.20 11.92 17.58
N GLU A 89 -6.01 11.35 17.59
CA GLU A 89 -4.78 12.13 17.56
C GLU A 89 -4.63 12.88 16.23
N PHE A 90 -4.99 12.24 15.11
CA PHE A 90 -4.90 12.82 13.76
C PHE A 90 -6.28 12.90 13.09
N ASN A 91 -6.59 14.05 12.49
CA ASN A 91 -7.75 14.21 11.61
C ASN A 91 -7.34 13.81 10.19
N SER A 92 -7.43 12.52 9.87
CA SER A 92 -6.86 11.96 8.65
C SER A 92 -7.89 11.76 7.54
N LEU A 93 -7.43 11.87 6.29
CA LEU A 93 -8.18 11.53 5.09
C LEU A 93 -7.31 10.65 4.18
N ILE A 94 -7.62 9.36 4.12
CA ILE A 94 -6.88 8.39 3.30
C ILE A 94 -7.62 8.17 1.98
N ILE A 95 -7.04 8.63 0.87
CA ILE A 95 -7.64 8.63 -0.46
C ILE A 95 -6.92 7.61 -1.35
N ASP A 96 -7.67 6.62 -1.85
CA ASP A 96 -7.13 5.65 -2.80
C ASP A 96 -7.29 6.15 -4.24
N LEU A 97 -6.21 6.65 -4.84
CA LEU A 97 -6.25 7.17 -6.21
C LEU A 97 -6.34 6.08 -7.28
N ARG A 98 -6.13 4.81 -6.92
CA ARG A 98 -6.39 3.68 -7.84
C ARG A 98 -7.87 3.51 -8.15
N SER A 99 -8.73 4.05 -7.29
CA SER A 99 -10.20 4.03 -7.46
C SER A 99 -10.74 5.21 -8.27
N VAL A 100 -9.85 6.10 -8.74
CA VAL A 100 -10.23 7.23 -9.58
C VAL A 100 -10.68 6.69 -10.93
N ASP A 101 -11.88 7.07 -11.34
CA ASP A 101 -12.33 6.84 -12.69
C ASP A 101 -11.67 7.87 -13.60
N HIS A 102 -10.64 7.42 -14.32
CA HIS A 102 -9.90 8.26 -15.27
C HIS A 102 -10.70 8.55 -16.55
N THR A 103 -11.83 7.89 -16.78
CA THR A 103 -12.73 8.18 -17.90
C THR A 103 -13.62 9.38 -17.61
N GLN A 104 -13.82 9.71 -16.32
CA GLN A 104 -14.61 10.86 -15.91
C GLN A 104 -13.72 12.10 -15.74
N PRO A 105 -14.07 13.23 -16.36
CA PRO A 105 -13.26 14.43 -16.30
C PRO A 105 -13.06 14.96 -14.86
N ASP A 106 -14.04 14.77 -13.98
CA ASP A 106 -14.00 15.18 -12.56
C ASP A 106 -13.67 14.03 -11.59
N GLY A 107 -13.28 12.85 -12.10
CA GLY A 107 -13.15 11.63 -11.30
C GLY A 107 -12.24 11.77 -10.08
N LEU A 108 -11.18 12.58 -10.18
CA LEU A 108 -10.30 12.89 -9.06
C LEU A 108 -11.01 13.71 -7.98
N ARG A 109 -11.71 14.79 -8.34
CA ARG A 109 -12.49 15.61 -7.40
C ARG A 109 -13.57 14.78 -6.71
N ASP A 110 -14.26 13.93 -7.47
CA ASP A 110 -15.33 13.07 -6.94
C ASP A 110 -14.79 12.07 -5.92
N VAL A 111 -13.59 11.53 -6.15
CA VAL A 111 -12.91 10.71 -5.14
C VAL A 111 -12.65 11.51 -3.86
N PHE A 112 -12.14 12.74 -3.92
CA PHE A 112 -11.96 13.55 -2.71
C PHE A 112 -13.27 13.79 -1.95
N ILE A 113 -14.34 14.15 -2.66
CA ILE A 113 -15.65 14.42 -2.05
C ILE A 113 -16.17 13.15 -1.36
N ARG A 114 -16.15 12.01 -2.05
CA ARG A 114 -16.63 10.73 -1.50
C ARG A 114 -15.87 10.31 -0.26
N TYR A 115 -14.55 10.46 -0.26
CA TYR A 115 -13.73 10.11 0.91
C TYR A 115 -13.90 11.11 2.06
N GLY A 116 -14.01 12.41 1.76
CA GLY A 116 -14.24 13.46 2.75
C GLY A 116 -15.57 13.30 3.48
N GLN A 117 -16.65 13.04 2.73
CA GLN A 117 -17.98 12.73 3.29
C GLN A 117 -17.94 11.49 4.18
N ARG A 118 -17.33 10.40 3.70
CA ARG A 118 -17.16 9.17 4.52
C ARG A 118 -16.36 9.41 5.80
N ALA A 119 -15.40 10.33 5.79
CA ALA A 119 -14.65 10.68 6.99
C ALA A 119 -15.54 11.44 7.98
N GLY A 120 -16.34 12.39 7.50
CA GLY A 120 -17.36 13.08 8.29
C GLY A 120 -18.41 12.13 8.87
N ASP A 121 -18.97 11.23 8.07
CA ASP A 121 -19.97 10.23 8.50
C ASP A 121 -19.43 9.27 9.58
N ARG A 122 -18.11 9.10 9.65
CA ARG A 122 -17.42 8.32 10.70
C ARG A 122 -17.15 9.12 11.97
N GLY A 123 -17.76 10.30 12.10
CA GLY A 123 -17.67 11.15 13.27
C GLY A 123 -16.39 11.97 13.37
N ASP A 124 -15.75 12.32 12.25
CA ASP A 124 -14.63 13.28 12.26
C ASP A 124 -15.18 14.71 12.10
N PRO A 125 -15.19 15.55 13.17
CA PRO A 125 -15.87 16.83 13.15
C PRO A 125 -15.26 17.82 12.14
N LEU A 126 -13.97 17.69 11.84
CA LEU A 126 -13.30 18.54 10.86
C LEU A 126 -13.84 18.25 9.46
N TRP A 127 -13.83 16.97 9.08
CA TRP A 127 -14.30 16.56 7.75
C TRP A 127 -15.81 16.70 7.61
N GLU A 128 -16.55 16.48 8.69
CA GLU A 128 -17.97 16.78 8.75
C GLU A 128 -18.22 18.26 8.44
N ARG A 129 -17.56 19.19 9.13
CA ARG A 129 -17.71 20.64 8.87
C ARG A 129 -17.30 21.04 7.45
N ILE A 130 -16.29 20.38 6.88
CA ILE A 130 -15.78 20.72 5.55
C ILE A 130 -16.72 20.20 4.44
N PHE A 131 -17.22 18.98 4.59
CA PHE A 131 -17.93 18.22 3.55
C PHE A 131 -19.44 18.06 3.77
N ASN A 132 -19.98 18.24 4.98
CA ASN A 132 -21.43 18.30 5.22
C ASN A 132 -21.96 19.72 5.00
N ARG A 133 -23.01 19.81 4.18
CA ARG A 133 -24.00 20.89 4.26
C ARG A 133 -25.03 20.47 5.30
N SER A 134 -25.39 21.38 6.19
CA SER A 134 -26.62 21.29 6.97
C SER A 134 -27.81 20.96 6.05
N GLY A 135 -28.47 19.83 6.30
CA GLY A 135 -29.81 19.51 5.80
C GLY A 135 -29.88 18.64 4.53
N THR A 136 -29.76 17.33 4.69
CA THR A 136 -30.80 16.32 4.35
C THR A 136 -30.20 14.93 4.55
N LYS A 137 -30.38 14.36 5.74
CA LYS A 137 -30.39 12.91 5.90
C LYS A 137 -31.69 12.40 5.27
N ALA A 138 -31.70 12.18 3.97
CA ALA A 138 -32.69 11.36 3.28
C ALA A 138 -32.00 10.76 2.06
N GLY A 139 -32.03 9.43 1.96
CA GLY A 139 -31.18 8.68 1.05
C GLY A 139 -31.42 8.92 -0.43
N GLY A 140 -30.50 8.39 -1.24
CA GLY A 140 -30.71 8.15 -2.65
C GLY A 140 -30.00 9.15 -3.56
N PHE A 141 -29.03 8.63 -4.31
CA PHE A 141 -28.77 8.95 -5.71
C PHE A 141 -28.67 10.45 -6.09
N TRP A 142 -27.44 10.88 -6.40
CA TRP A 142 -27.16 12.18 -7.02
C TRP A 142 -27.98 12.35 -8.30
N LYS A 143 -29.12 13.06 -8.21
CA LYS A 143 -29.77 13.63 -9.39
C LYS A 143 -28.81 14.69 -9.94
N ARG A 144 -28.17 14.37 -11.07
CA ARG A 144 -27.71 15.38 -12.03
C ARG A 144 -28.92 16.27 -12.34
N HIS A 145 -29.02 17.44 -11.72
CA HIS A 145 -29.71 18.62 -12.25
C HIS A 145 -29.62 19.76 -11.21
N SER A 146 -28.88 20.82 -11.52
CA SER A 146 -29.48 22.10 -11.92
C SER A 146 -28.44 23.22 -11.87
N LYS A 147 -28.56 24.14 -12.83
CA LYS A 147 -27.66 25.27 -13.10
C LYS A 147 -27.75 26.41 -12.09
N HIS A 148 -28.58 26.35 -11.05
CA HIS A 148 -28.73 27.43 -10.08
C HIS A 148 -28.87 26.87 -8.67
N SER A 149 -27.76 26.82 -7.92
CA SER A 149 -27.86 26.89 -6.47
C SER A 149 -26.75 27.78 -5.92
N GLY A 150 -27.18 28.93 -5.41
CA GLY A 150 -26.33 29.86 -4.71
C GLY A 150 -25.58 29.17 -3.57
N SER A 151 -24.35 29.63 -3.36
CA SER A 151 -23.52 29.24 -2.23
C SER A 151 -24.18 29.66 -0.92
N ALA A 152 -24.95 28.77 -0.30
CA ALA A 152 -25.34 28.92 1.10
C ALA A 152 -24.09 28.79 1.97
N ALA A 153 -23.94 29.72 2.92
CA ALA A 153 -22.76 29.95 3.73
C ALA A 153 -22.22 28.68 4.42
N GLY A 154 -20.93 28.38 4.19
CA GLY A 154 -20.15 27.43 5.00
C GLY A 154 -19.74 26.11 4.34
N GLY A 155 -20.33 25.69 3.21
CA GLY A 155 -20.00 24.43 2.50
C GLY A 155 -18.86 24.54 1.46
N LEU A 156 -18.24 23.42 1.06
CA LEU A 156 -17.37 23.41 -0.13
C LEU A 156 -18.21 23.71 -1.37
N SER A 157 -17.64 24.39 -2.37
CA SER A 157 -18.32 24.57 -3.67
C SER A 157 -18.35 23.23 -4.42
N LEU A 158 -19.42 22.46 -4.18
CA LEU A 158 -19.63 21.12 -4.74
C LEU A 158 -20.37 21.12 -6.09
N GLY A 159 -20.80 22.28 -6.59
CA GLY A 159 -21.43 22.38 -7.91
C GLY A 159 -20.49 21.98 -9.04
N CYS A 160 -20.97 21.22 -10.02
CA CYS A 160 -20.30 21.01 -11.30
C CYS A 160 -20.95 21.93 -12.32
N ASP A 161 -20.26 22.99 -12.72
CA ASP A 161 -20.63 23.70 -13.94
C ASP A 161 -19.94 22.99 -15.10
N LEU A 162 -20.73 22.29 -15.93
CA LEU A 162 -20.24 21.54 -17.08
C LEU A 162 -19.62 22.44 -18.17
N SER A 163 -19.80 23.77 -18.07
CA SER A 163 -19.14 24.74 -18.95
C SER A 163 -17.70 25.05 -18.53
N ILE A 164 -17.31 24.71 -17.29
CA ILE A 164 -15.96 24.95 -16.76
C ILE A 164 -15.09 23.73 -17.03
N PRO A 165 -13.89 23.88 -17.62
CA PRO A 165 -13.03 22.74 -17.84
C PRO A 165 -12.66 22.04 -16.51
N PRO A 166 -12.63 20.70 -16.46
CA PRO A 166 -12.48 19.92 -15.22
C PRO A 166 -11.25 20.28 -14.38
N VAL A 167 -10.17 20.68 -15.06
CA VAL A 167 -8.93 21.17 -14.44
C VAL A 167 -9.19 22.42 -13.58
N TYR A 168 -9.99 23.37 -14.05
CA TYR A 168 -10.34 24.55 -13.24
C TYR A 168 -11.26 24.18 -12.07
N THR A 169 -12.20 23.25 -12.29
CA THR A 169 -13.08 22.74 -11.24
C THR A 169 -12.30 22.09 -10.09
N LEU A 170 -11.30 21.26 -10.41
CA LEU A 170 -10.41 20.66 -9.42
C LEU A 170 -9.52 21.70 -8.72
N THR A 171 -8.94 22.65 -9.46
CA THR A 171 -8.12 23.72 -8.86
C THR A 171 -8.92 24.53 -7.85
N ARG A 172 -10.13 24.95 -8.23
CA ARG A 172 -11.04 25.71 -7.37
C ARG A 172 -11.44 24.90 -6.14
N PHE A 173 -11.77 23.62 -6.32
CA PHE A 173 -12.07 22.72 -5.20
C PHE A 173 -10.90 22.61 -4.21
N LEU A 174 -9.67 22.37 -4.69
CA LEU A 174 -8.48 22.27 -3.85
C LEU A 174 -8.16 23.61 -3.16
N HIS A 175 -8.39 24.73 -3.85
CA HIS A 175 -8.27 26.06 -3.28
C HIS A 175 -9.24 26.29 -2.12
N ASP A 176 -10.53 25.99 -2.33
CA ASP A 176 -11.58 26.13 -1.31
C ASP A 176 -11.33 25.20 -0.12
N LEU A 177 -10.88 23.97 -0.38
CA LEU A 177 -10.45 23.02 0.65
C LEU A 177 -9.31 23.60 1.50
N GLY A 178 -8.28 24.13 0.86
CA GLY A 178 -7.15 24.76 1.55
C GLY A 178 -7.56 25.99 2.37
N ASN A 179 -8.55 26.76 1.91
CA ASN A 179 -9.04 27.95 2.63
C ASN A 179 -9.87 27.60 3.87
N LYS A 180 -10.63 26.50 3.83
CA LYS A 180 -11.41 25.99 4.97
C LYS A 180 -10.56 25.38 6.09
N MET A 181 -9.31 25.04 5.79
CA MET A 181 -8.35 24.55 6.78
C MET A 181 -7.74 25.72 7.57
N GLN A 182 -7.66 25.56 8.88
CA GLN A 182 -6.94 26.51 9.74
C GLN A 182 -5.42 26.36 9.55
N PRO A 183 -4.63 27.45 9.69
CA PRO A 183 -3.18 27.37 9.80
C PRO A 183 -2.77 26.39 10.89
N TRP A 184 -1.70 25.63 10.65
CA TRP A 184 -1.16 24.76 11.67
C TRP A 184 -0.69 25.60 12.86
N SER A 185 -1.09 25.18 14.06
CA SER A 185 -0.56 25.70 15.30
C SER A 185 -0.23 24.54 16.25
N PRO A 186 0.92 24.58 16.95
CA PRO A 186 1.25 23.62 18.00
C PRO A 186 0.17 23.53 19.08
N SER A 187 -0.56 24.63 19.33
CA SER A 187 -1.59 24.71 20.36
C SER A 187 -2.92 24.06 19.99
N THR A 188 -3.25 23.99 18.70
CA THR A 188 -4.56 23.51 18.23
C THR A 188 -4.69 21.98 18.19
N MET A 189 -3.59 21.25 18.39
CA MET A 189 -3.52 19.77 18.42
C MET A 189 -4.18 19.05 17.22
N SER A 190 -4.57 19.76 16.17
CA SER A 190 -5.34 19.24 15.04
C SER A 190 -4.40 18.92 13.89
N TYR A 191 -3.93 17.69 13.84
CA TYR A 191 -3.01 17.22 12.81
C TYR A 191 -3.80 16.68 11.62
N VAL A 192 -3.88 17.46 10.55
CA VAL A 192 -4.54 17.03 9.31
C VAL A 192 -3.55 16.26 8.45
N VAL A 193 -3.92 15.04 8.04
CA VAL A 193 -3.07 14.16 7.23
C VAL A 193 -3.85 13.67 6.02
N ILE A 194 -3.39 13.99 4.81
CA ILE A 194 -3.95 13.41 3.58
C ILE A 194 -2.99 12.38 3.01
N VAL A 195 -3.51 11.18 2.78
CA VAL A 195 -2.74 10.07 2.21
C VAL A 195 -3.23 9.77 0.80
N PHE A 196 -2.32 9.74 -0.17
CA PHE A 196 -2.63 9.42 -1.57
C PHE A 196 -1.98 8.14 -2.03
N ASN A 197 -2.65 7.39 -2.91
CA ASN A 197 -2.14 6.11 -3.42
C ASN A 197 -2.32 5.99 -4.94
N SER A 198 -1.24 6.19 -5.73
CA SER A 198 -1.08 6.03 -7.20
C SER A 198 -0.54 7.29 -7.92
N LYS A 199 -0.20 7.15 -9.21
CA LYS A 199 0.30 8.20 -10.12
C LYS A 199 -0.66 9.39 -10.15
N MET A 200 -0.10 10.57 -9.94
CA MET A 200 -0.84 11.80 -9.65
C MET A 200 -0.82 12.82 -10.79
N VAL A 201 -1.89 13.60 -10.87
CA VAL A 201 -2.01 14.78 -11.73
C VAL A 201 -1.16 15.92 -11.17
N TYR A 202 -0.39 16.61 -12.01
CA TYR A 202 0.47 17.77 -11.68
C TYR A 202 -0.20 18.79 -10.75
N MET A 203 -1.50 19.00 -10.92
CA MET A 203 -2.32 19.91 -10.11
C MET A 203 -2.29 19.63 -8.61
N LEU A 204 -2.20 18.36 -8.22
CA LEU A 204 -2.10 17.96 -6.83
C LEU A 204 -0.77 18.41 -6.23
N LEU A 205 0.33 18.36 -7.00
CA LEU A 205 1.64 18.81 -6.54
C LEU A 205 1.66 20.30 -6.20
N HIS A 206 1.00 21.13 -7.03
CA HIS A 206 0.87 22.57 -6.74
C HIS A 206 0.07 22.82 -5.45
N PHE A 207 -1.06 22.13 -5.30
CA PHE A 207 -1.84 22.19 -4.05
C PHE A 207 -0.99 21.77 -2.84
N VAL A 208 -0.32 20.62 -2.90
CA VAL A 208 0.53 20.07 -1.84
C VAL A 208 1.62 21.06 -1.45
N GLY A 209 2.31 21.66 -2.43
CA GLY A 209 3.33 22.68 -2.18
C GLY A 209 2.78 23.85 -1.37
N ARG A 210 1.60 24.37 -1.72
CA ARG A 210 0.96 25.48 -1.01
C ARG A 210 0.62 25.14 0.45
N ILE A 211 -0.02 24.00 0.69
CA ILE A 211 -0.57 23.61 2.01
C ILE A 211 0.45 22.99 2.98
N THR A 212 1.64 22.62 2.48
CA THR A 212 2.75 22.15 3.33
C THR A 212 3.86 23.19 3.52
N HIS A 213 4.08 24.10 2.56
CA HIS A 213 5.19 25.06 2.63
C HIS A 213 4.75 26.53 2.70
N THR A 214 3.88 26.97 1.79
CA THR A 214 3.53 28.40 1.69
C THR A 214 2.61 28.85 2.82
N VAL A 215 1.57 28.06 3.10
CA VAL A 215 0.65 28.27 4.22
C VAL A 215 0.50 26.91 4.88
N PRO A 216 1.40 26.54 5.81
CA PRO A 216 1.42 25.21 6.40
C PRO A 216 0.12 24.98 7.18
N LYS A 217 -0.69 24.06 6.67
CA LYS A 217 -2.00 23.72 7.21
C LYS A 217 -2.16 22.23 7.47
N MET A 218 -1.53 21.38 6.66
CA MET A 218 -1.70 19.93 6.77
C MET A 218 -0.51 19.14 6.26
N HIS A 219 -0.26 17.99 6.87
CA HIS A 219 0.68 17.01 6.37
C HIS A 219 0.09 16.30 5.15
N VAL A 220 0.95 16.02 4.18
CA VAL A 220 0.59 15.21 3.01
C VAL A 220 1.56 14.06 2.87
N ILE A 221 1.00 12.87 2.68
CA ILE A 221 1.75 11.64 2.51
C ILE A 221 1.34 11.01 1.18
N PHE A 222 2.29 10.86 0.26
CA PHE A 222 2.07 10.02 -0.92
C PHE A 222 2.59 8.63 -0.63
N ILE A 223 1.76 7.62 -0.80
CA ILE A 223 2.12 6.21 -0.71
C ILE A 223 2.18 5.66 -2.12
N THR A 224 3.29 5.04 -2.49
CA THR A 224 3.41 4.39 -3.79
C THR A 224 4.31 3.17 -3.71
N SER A 225 4.01 2.20 -4.58
CA SER A 225 4.87 1.05 -4.87
C SER A 225 5.51 1.17 -6.25
N ASP A 226 5.49 2.37 -6.85
CA ASP A 226 6.21 2.67 -8.08
C ASP A 226 7.63 3.12 -7.72
N SER A 227 8.61 2.33 -8.14
CA SER A 227 10.02 2.54 -7.87
C SER A 227 10.56 3.79 -8.56
N LEU A 228 9.96 4.21 -9.67
CA LEU A 228 10.37 5.37 -10.49
C LEU A 228 9.59 6.64 -10.14
N PHE A 229 8.79 6.60 -9.08
CA PHE A 229 7.96 7.74 -8.70
C PHE A 229 8.78 8.97 -8.30
N LEU A 230 9.95 8.77 -7.67
CA LEU A 230 10.84 9.88 -7.32
C LEU A 230 11.43 10.55 -8.55
N ASP A 231 11.83 9.78 -9.56
CA ASP A 231 12.36 10.31 -10.81
C ASP A 231 11.29 11.12 -11.56
N TRP A 232 10.05 10.62 -11.54
CA TRP A 232 8.91 11.39 -12.04
C TRP A 232 8.67 12.68 -11.25
N MET A 233 8.88 12.68 -9.93
CA MET A 233 8.70 13.88 -9.09
C MET A 233 9.84 14.89 -9.19
N ALA A 234 11.08 14.45 -9.36
CA ALA A 234 12.30 15.26 -9.30
C ALA A 234 12.26 16.53 -10.17
N PRO A 235 11.83 16.49 -11.45
CA PRO A 235 11.77 17.70 -12.28
C PRO A 235 10.63 18.66 -11.89
N ARG A 236 9.70 18.22 -11.01
CA ARG A 236 8.47 18.97 -10.67
C ARG A 236 8.53 19.60 -9.29
N ILE A 237 9.20 18.97 -8.33
CA ILE A 237 9.36 19.47 -6.97
C ILE A 237 10.81 19.28 -6.54
N LYS A 238 11.43 20.35 -6.04
CA LYS A 238 12.78 20.30 -5.43
C LYS A 238 12.81 19.25 -4.32
N SER A 239 13.83 18.39 -4.31
CA SER A 239 14.00 17.31 -3.32
C SER A 239 13.98 17.81 -1.87
N THR A 240 14.40 19.05 -1.62
CA THR A 240 14.35 19.68 -0.28
C THR A 240 12.94 19.96 0.23
N ARG A 241 11.92 19.90 -0.63
CA ARG A 241 10.52 20.18 -0.28
C ARG A 241 9.73 18.94 0.13
N PHE A 242 10.34 17.75 0.12
CA PHE A 242 9.67 16.56 0.62
C PHE A 242 10.65 15.60 1.30
N LYS A 243 10.12 14.73 2.16
CA LYS A 243 10.89 13.67 2.81
C LYS A 243 10.52 12.32 2.22
N THR A 244 11.50 11.56 1.77
CA THR A 244 11.31 10.16 1.37
C THR A 244 11.40 9.25 2.58
N ILE A 245 10.47 8.30 2.69
CA ILE A 245 10.44 7.24 3.70
C ILE A 245 10.31 5.92 2.95
N VAL A 246 11.23 4.98 3.17
CA VAL A 246 11.12 3.63 2.57
C VAL A 246 10.57 2.68 3.62
N VAL A 247 9.41 2.11 3.35
CA VAL A 247 8.79 1.05 4.16
C VAL A 247 9.14 -0.28 3.52
N GLY A 248 10.10 -0.95 4.13
CA GLY A 248 10.52 -2.30 3.76
C GLY A 248 9.52 -3.37 4.15
N ASP A 249 9.82 -4.61 3.78
CA ASP A 249 9.03 -5.79 4.16
C ASP A 249 9.20 -6.08 5.66
N LEU A 250 8.62 -7.17 6.16
CA LEU A 250 8.93 -7.63 7.51
C LEU A 250 10.26 -8.39 7.47
N SER A 251 11.15 -8.11 8.42
CA SER A 251 12.32 -8.95 8.67
C SER A 251 11.88 -10.39 8.97
N ARG A 252 12.78 -11.36 8.84
CA ARG A 252 12.48 -12.78 9.11
C ARG A 252 11.91 -12.99 10.52
N VAL A 253 12.43 -12.26 11.51
CA VAL A 253 11.97 -12.33 12.91
C VAL A 253 10.57 -11.72 13.03
N GLU A 254 10.33 -10.54 12.46
CA GLU A 254 9.00 -9.90 12.47
C GLU A 254 7.95 -10.74 11.75
N ALA A 255 8.29 -11.31 10.59
CA ALA A 255 7.42 -12.19 9.83
C ALA A 255 7.06 -13.45 10.62
N ASN A 256 8.04 -14.07 11.29
CA ASN A 256 7.81 -15.23 12.14
C ASN A 256 6.89 -14.89 13.33
N ASN A 257 7.14 -13.77 14.01
CA ASN A 257 6.31 -13.32 15.14
C ASN A 257 4.88 -13.03 14.68
N TYR A 258 4.71 -12.36 13.54
CA TYR A 258 3.40 -12.13 12.94
C TYR A 258 2.67 -13.45 12.65
N PHE A 259 3.38 -14.43 12.07
CA PHE A 259 2.79 -15.73 11.74
C PHE A 259 2.38 -16.51 12.98
N GLN A 260 3.22 -16.53 14.02
CA GLN A 260 2.90 -17.14 15.31
C GLN A 260 1.65 -16.54 15.93
N HIS A 261 1.58 -15.20 16.03
CA HIS A 261 0.39 -14.54 16.56
C HIS A 261 -0.86 -14.81 15.71
N ALA A 262 -0.75 -14.80 14.38
CA ALA A 262 -1.88 -15.08 13.50
C ALA A 262 -2.42 -16.50 13.75
N VAL A 263 -1.55 -17.50 13.89
CA VAL A 263 -1.91 -18.88 14.21
C VAL A 263 -2.56 -18.98 15.59
N GLU A 264 -1.99 -18.34 16.60
CA GLU A 264 -2.55 -18.32 17.96
C GLU A 264 -3.93 -17.68 17.99
N THR A 265 -4.12 -16.55 17.31
CA THR A 265 -5.40 -15.86 17.23
C THR A 265 -6.47 -16.72 16.54
N ILE A 266 -6.10 -17.39 15.44
CA ILE A 266 -6.98 -18.34 14.74
C ILE A 266 -7.35 -19.50 15.68
N HIS A 267 -6.38 -20.05 16.40
CA HIS A 267 -6.60 -21.16 17.33
C HIS A 267 -7.53 -20.79 18.49
N VAL A 268 -7.36 -19.59 19.06
CA VAL A 268 -8.23 -19.03 20.11
C VAL A 268 -9.65 -18.81 19.59
N CYS A 269 -9.81 -18.33 18.35
CA CYS A 269 -11.12 -18.18 17.72
C CYS A 269 -11.79 -19.54 17.43
N GLN A 270 -11.01 -20.57 17.11
CA GLN A 270 -11.50 -21.93 16.83
C GLN A 270 -11.91 -22.70 18.10
N LYS A 271 -11.27 -22.47 19.26
CA LYS A 271 -11.73 -23.08 20.53
C LYS A 271 -13.17 -22.69 20.93
N LYS A 272 -13.72 -21.59 20.39
CA LYS A 272 -15.11 -21.15 20.63
C LYS A 272 -16.14 -21.74 19.66
N ARG A 273 -15.75 -22.52 18.65
CA ARG A 273 -16.68 -23.16 17.69
C ARG A 273 -16.21 -24.58 17.36
N ARG A 274 -17.10 -25.57 17.51
CA ARG A 274 -16.81 -27.00 17.20
C ARG A 274 -16.12 -27.12 15.82
N SER A 275 -15.07 -27.96 15.80
CA SER A 275 -14.08 -28.25 14.75
C SER A 275 -14.66 -28.41 13.33
N PRO A 276 -13.91 -28.10 12.25
CA PRO A 276 -12.88 -29.03 11.76
C PRO A 276 -11.64 -28.46 11.00
N ILE A 277 -10.56 -29.25 11.07
CA ILE A 277 -9.51 -29.56 10.07
C ILE A 277 -9.02 -28.42 9.16
N VAL A 278 -7.87 -27.84 9.53
CA VAL A 278 -7.00 -27.11 8.60
C VAL A 278 -5.91 -28.08 8.13
N TYR A 279 -5.96 -28.48 6.86
CA TYR A 279 -4.84 -29.18 6.23
C TYR A 279 -3.69 -28.17 6.02
N GLY A 280 -2.54 -28.48 6.59
CA GLY A 280 -1.27 -27.81 6.29
C GLY A 280 -0.82 -26.78 7.32
N LEU A 281 -0.44 -27.24 8.52
CA LEU A 281 0.58 -26.63 9.38
C LEU A 281 0.96 -27.67 10.44
N ARG A 282 2.16 -28.25 10.36
CA ARG A 282 2.74 -29.04 11.47
C ARG A 282 4.12 -28.47 11.80
N TYR A 283 4.27 -27.97 13.02
CA TYR A 283 5.56 -27.71 13.67
C TYR A 283 5.62 -28.57 14.94
N ARG A 284 6.80 -29.11 15.30
CA ARG A 284 7.00 -29.87 16.55
C ARG A 284 8.43 -29.78 17.05
N VAL A 285 8.68 -29.34 18.29
CA VAL A 285 10.00 -29.42 18.97
C VAL A 285 9.79 -29.34 20.51
N GLN A 286 10.47 -30.07 21.45
CA GLN A 286 11.71 -30.86 21.41
C GLN A 286 11.80 -32.04 22.44
N ASN A 287 12.87 -32.83 22.26
CA ASN A 287 13.42 -34.05 22.88
C ASN A 287 13.95 -33.84 24.34
N ASP A 288 14.45 -34.86 25.07
CA ASP A 288 15.85 -35.36 24.94
C ASP A 288 16.07 -36.85 25.31
N ARG A 289 15.06 -37.62 25.73
CA ARG A 289 15.28 -39.05 26.11
C ARG A 289 14.18 -40.02 25.70
N GLY A 290 13.71 -39.88 24.45
CA GLY A 290 12.88 -40.87 23.77
C GLY A 290 11.38 -40.74 24.04
N LYS A 291 10.49 -40.83 23.06
CA LYS A 291 10.64 -40.85 21.59
C LYS A 291 9.29 -40.40 21.06
N ASN A 292 9.23 -39.17 20.54
CA ASN A 292 8.05 -38.58 19.92
C ASN A 292 8.38 -38.29 18.45
N GLY A 293 8.25 -39.32 17.62
CA GLY A 293 8.33 -39.17 16.16
C GLY A 293 7.12 -38.40 15.63
N PHE A 294 7.36 -37.22 15.08
CA PHE A 294 6.66 -36.69 13.90
C PHE A 294 7.62 -35.73 13.22
N HIS A 295 8.45 -36.29 12.34
CA HIS A 295 9.04 -35.53 11.25
C HIS A 295 8.23 -35.86 10.00
N GLU A 296 7.56 -34.86 9.47
CA GLU A 296 7.39 -34.75 8.04
C GLU A 296 7.73 -33.31 7.74
N GLU A 297 9.00 -33.13 7.37
CA GLU A 297 9.53 -31.88 6.88
C GLU A 297 8.65 -31.49 5.70
N LEU A 298 7.81 -30.47 5.88
CA LEU A 298 7.11 -29.83 4.79
C LEU A 298 8.15 -29.03 3.98
N HIS A 299 9.11 -29.72 3.37
CA HIS A 299 9.73 -29.33 2.11
C HIS A 299 8.65 -29.43 1.03
N GLN A 300 7.52 -28.73 1.21
CA GLN A 300 6.73 -28.33 0.06
C GLN A 300 7.68 -27.48 -0.77
N THR A 301 7.98 -27.93 -1.99
CA THR A 301 8.72 -27.12 -2.94
C THR A 301 8.03 -25.75 -2.97
N THR A 302 8.80 -24.68 -2.78
CA THR A 302 8.29 -23.29 -2.76
C THR A 302 7.38 -22.99 -3.95
N GLN A 303 7.59 -23.69 -5.07
CA GLN A 303 6.80 -23.77 -6.29
C GLN A 303 5.32 -24.15 -6.12
N ARG A 304 4.93 -24.82 -5.01
CA ARG A 304 3.53 -25.16 -4.72
C ARG A 304 2.78 -24.04 -3.99
N PHE A 305 3.49 -22.99 -3.56
CA PHE A 305 2.87 -21.86 -2.89
C PHE A 305 2.19 -20.94 -3.92
N GLY A 306 0.88 -20.72 -3.79
CA GLY A 306 0.09 -19.95 -4.75
C GLY A 306 0.70 -18.58 -5.12
N PRO A 307 1.19 -17.78 -4.15
CA PRO A 307 1.91 -16.54 -4.45
C PRO A 307 3.15 -16.73 -5.33
N VAL A 308 3.93 -17.80 -5.14
CA VAL A 308 5.13 -18.08 -5.98
C VAL A 308 4.70 -18.46 -7.40
N GLN A 309 3.66 -19.27 -7.55
CA GLN A 309 3.11 -19.64 -8.87
C GLN A 309 2.60 -18.43 -9.65
N LEU A 310 1.94 -17.51 -8.95
CA LEU A 310 1.46 -16.26 -9.54
C LEU A 310 2.64 -15.39 -10.02
N GLU A 311 3.65 -15.17 -9.17
CA GLU A 311 4.83 -14.40 -9.55
C GLU A 311 5.59 -15.06 -10.70
N HIS A 312 5.74 -16.39 -10.70
CA HIS A 312 6.36 -17.12 -11.81
C HIS A 312 5.59 -16.93 -13.12
N SER A 313 4.26 -17.03 -13.09
CA SER A 313 3.41 -16.76 -14.26
C SER A 313 3.54 -15.32 -14.77
N LEU A 314 3.68 -14.35 -13.86
CA LEU A 314 3.89 -12.94 -14.20
C LEU A 314 5.27 -12.72 -14.83
N LEU A 315 6.33 -13.31 -14.26
CA LEU A 315 7.68 -13.25 -14.82
C LEU A 315 7.74 -13.85 -16.22
N LEU A 316 7.15 -15.03 -16.43
CA LEU A 316 7.06 -15.64 -17.76
C LEU A 316 6.32 -14.75 -18.75
N ARG A 317 5.18 -14.17 -18.34
CA ARG A 317 4.43 -13.25 -19.19
C ARG A 317 5.25 -12.02 -19.57
N GLU A 318 5.97 -11.41 -18.64
CA GLU A 318 6.79 -10.23 -18.93
C GLU A 318 8.01 -10.57 -19.79
N LEU A 319 8.57 -11.78 -19.66
CA LEU A 319 9.65 -12.29 -20.52
C LEU A 319 9.19 -12.61 -21.94
N SER A 320 7.93 -13.00 -22.13
CA SER A 320 7.35 -13.21 -23.47
C SER A 320 7.06 -11.92 -24.22
N ARG A 321 7.11 -10.76 -23.55
CA ARG A 321 6.92 -9.46 -24.19
C ARG A 321 8.26 -8.93 -24.67
N GLU A 322 8.35 -8.52 -25.93
CA GLU A 322 9.57 -7.92 -26.48
C GLU A 322 10.05 -6.74 -25.61
N ALA A 323 11.28 -6.86 -25.10
CA ALA A 323 11.99 -5.83 -24.37
C ALA A 323 12.81 -4.98 -25.33
N LYS A 324 12.92 -3.67 -25.03
CA LYS A 324 13.60 -2.71 -25.91
C LYS A 324 15.11 -2.73 -25.71
N THR A 325 15.54 -2.92 -24.46
CA THR A 325 16.93 -2.68 -24.03
C THR A 325 17.64 -3.95 -23.57
N TYR A 326 16.92 -5.01 -23.22
CA TYR A 326 17.50 -6.22 -22.65
C TYR A 326 16.94 -7.50 -23.29
N GLY A 327 17.71 -8.57 -23.23
CA GLY A 327 17.28 -9.90 -23.62
C GLY A 327 17.17 -10.85 -22.42
N LYS A 328 16.90 -12.12 -22.74
CA LYS A 328 16.80 -13.21 -21.75
C LYS A 328 18.07 -13.36 -20.91
N LYS A 329 19.24 -13.09 -21.50
CA LYS A 329 20.55 -13.22 -20.85
C LYS A 329 20.71 -12.22 -19.71
N GLU A 330 20.41 -10.96 -19.95
CA GLU A 330 20.51 -9.89 -18.95
C GLU A 330 19.56 -10.16 -17.77
N VAL A 331 18.32 -10.61 -18.04
CA VAL A 331 17.38 -10.96 -16.97
C VAL A 331 17.92 -12.07 -16.09
N LEU A 332 18.45 -13.14 -16.69
CA LEU A 332 19.03 -14.25 -15.94
C LEU A 332 20.27 -13.84 -15.12
N ILE A 333 21.08 -12.92 -15.65
CA ILE A 333 22.20 -12.32 -14.90
C ILE A 333 21.68 -11.62 -13.64
N VAL A 334 20.69 -10.73 -13.79
CA VAL A 334 20.11 -9.99 -12.64
C VAL A 334 19.52 -10.93 -11.61
N PHE A 335 18.77 -11.95 -12.04
CA PHE A 335 18.15 -12.91 -11.12
C PHE A 335 19.20 -13.72 -10.35
N ARG A 336 20.27 -14.15 -11.02
CA ARG A 336 21.39 -14.84 -10.35
C ARG A 336 22.10 -13.93 -9.35
N ILE A 337 22.33 -12.67 -9.72
CA ILE A 337 22.93 -11.67 -8.81
C ILE A 337 22.07 -11.51 -7.56
N LEU A 338 20.76 -11.32 -7.71
CA LEU A 338 19.85 -11.15 -6.59
C LEU A 338 19.76 -12.40 -5.69
N LEU A 339 19.74 -13.60 -6.28
CA LEU A 339 19.71 -14.86 -5.51
C LEU A 339 21.00 -15.12 -4.72
N ASN A 340 22.15 -14.70 -5.26
CA ASN A 340 23.44 -14.85 -4.61
C ASN A 340 23.78 -13.68 -3.68
N SER A 341 22.87 -12.73 -3.52
CA SER A 341 23.01 -11.56 -2.65
C SER A 341 22.34 -11.79 -1.29
N PRO A 342 22.59 -10.95 -0.27
CA PRO A 342 21.86 -10.99 1.00
C PRO A 342 20.39 -10.50 0.89
N GLY A 343 19.83 -10.45 -0.32
CA GLY A 343 18.47 -9.99 -0.63
C GLY A 343 18.42 -8.65 -1.37
N TYR A 344 19.57 -8.04 -1.66
CA TYR A 344 19.67 -6.79 -2.41
C TYR A 344 21.03 -6.63 -3.10
N VAL A 345 21.07 -5.81 -4.15
CA VAL A 345 22.30 -5.41 -4.86
C VAL A 345 22.39 -3.89 -4.98
N SER A 346 23.61 -3.34 -5.03
CA SER A 346 23.86 -1.94 -5.34
C SER A 346 23.22 -1.52 -6.66
N TYR A 347 22.46 -0.43 -6.67
CA TYR A 347 21.88 0.10 -7.91
C TYR A 347 22.97 0.59 -8.86
N ASP A 348 23.95 1.35 -8.36
CA ASP A 348 24.99 1.95 -9.17
C ASP A 348 25.86 0.87 -9.84
N ARG A 349 26.27 -0.17 -9.09
CA ARG A 349 27.01 -1.30 -9.69
C ARG A 349 26.21 -2.07 -10.72
N LEU A 350 24.89 -2.20 -10.52
CA LEU A 350 24.03 -2.88 -11.49
C LEU A 350 23.93 -2.06 -12.79
N VAL A 351 23.83 -0.74 -12.67
CA VAL A 351 23.83 0.20 -13.80
C VAL A 351 25.18 0.21 -14.52
N GLU A 352 26.29 0.21 -13.79
CA GLU A 352 27.64 0.09 -14.37
C GLU A 352 27.82 -1.22 -15.16
N GLY A 353 27.27 -2.33 -14.66
CA GLY A 353 27.41 -3.64 -15.28
C GLY A 353 26.49 -3.91 -16.47
N LEU A 354 25.26 -3.38 -16.47
CA LEU A 354 24.24 -3.70 -17.48
C LEU A 354 23.80 -2.50 -18.33
N GLY A 355 24.15 -1.28 -17.92
CA GLY A 355 23.69 -0.04 -18.55
C GLY A 355 22.38 0.47 -17.97
N LEU A 356 22.26 1.80 -17.90
CA LEU A 356 21.10 2.48 -17.33
C LEU A 356 19.77 2.10 -17.99
N GLY A 357 19.76 2.01 -19.33
CA GLY A 357 18.54 1.69 -20.09
C GLY A 357 17.96 0.32 -19.73
N VAL A 358 18.84 -0.68 -19.56
CA VAL A 358 18.46 -2.04 -19.14
C VAL A 358 17.82 -2.02 -17.77
N VAL A 359 18.50 -1.42 -16.79
CA VAL A 359 18.02 -1.39 -15.40
C VAL A 359 16.71 -0.60 -15.29
N GLN A 360 16.59 0.54 -15.98
CA GLN A 360 15.36 1.33 -15.99
C GLN A 360 14.18 0.56 -16.59
N GLU A 361 14.36 -0.08 -17.74
CA GLU A 361 13.27 -0.86 -18.35
C GLU A 361 12.84 -2.03 -17.45
N MET A 362 13.79 -2.70 -16.77
CA MET A 362 13.46 -3.76 -15.81
C MET A 362 12.66 -3.23 -14.60
N LEU A 363 12.97 -2.02 -14.13
CA LEU A 363 12.20 -1.34 -13.07
C LEU A 363 10.79 -0.96 -13.55
N GLU A 364 10.67 -0.41 -14.77
CA GLU A 364 9.37 -0.06 -15.38
C GLU A 364 8.45 -1.27 -15.53
N ARG A 365 9.04 -2.43 -15.87
CA ARG A 365 8.34 -3.71 -16.00
C ARG A 365 8.12 -4.43 -14.68
N ASN A 366 8.55 -3.85 -13.56
CA ASN A 366 8.44 -4.43 -12.20
C ASN A 366 9.12 -5.80 -12.05
N LEU A 367 10.18 -6.08 -12.83
CA LEU A 367 10.98 -7.29 -12.65
C LEU A 367 11.85 -7.20 -11.39
N ILE A 368 12.27 -5.99 -11.06
CA ILE A 368 13.08 -5.63 -9.92
C ILE A 368 12.51 -4.38 -9.27
N PHE A 369 12.92 -4.09 -8.04
CA PHE A 369 12.41 -2.96 -7.26
C PHE A 369 13.55 -2.07 -6.76
N TYR A 370 13.54 -0.79 -7.14
CA TYR A 370 14.51 0.19 -6.68
C TYR A 370 14.11 0.73 -5.29
N ARG A 371 15.08 0.77 -4.39
CA ARG A 371 14.97 1.32 -3.06
C ARG A 371 16.01 2.43 -2.90
N PRO A 372 15.61 3.70 -2.72
CA PRO A 372 16.56 4.73 -2.38
C PRO A 372 17.12 4.49 -0.98
N ARG A 373 18.31 5.04 -0.72
CA ARG A 373 18.94 4.99 0.60
C ARG A 373 17.95 5.40 1.71
N SER A 374 17.77 4.55 2.70
CA SER A 374 16.84 4.79 3.81
C SER A 374 17.32 4.14 5.10
N LEU A 375 17.37 4.94 6.17
CA LEU A 375 17.59 4.45 7.54
C LEU A 375 16.29 4.04 8.25
N PHE A 376 15.16 4.22 7.59
CA PHE A 376 13.84 3.89 8.14
C PHE A 376 13.48 2.41 7.93
N ALA A 377 13.86 1.84 6.80
CA ALA A 377 13.64 0.42 6.50
C ALA A 377 14.64 -0.43 7.28
N LYS A 378 14.17 -1.49 7.94
CA LYS A 378 14.99 -2.39 8.77
C LYS A 378 14.94 -3.85 8.32
N ASP A 379 14.35 -4.09 7.15
CA ASP A 379 14.10 -5.41 6.61
C ASP A 379 15.32 -6.02 5.94
N LEU A 380 16.23 -5.18 5.44
CA LEU A 380 17.48 -5.60 4.79
C LEU A 380 18.63 -5.68 5.81
N LEU A 381 19.34 -6.81 5.80
CA LEU A 381 20.47 -7.06 6.70
C LEU A 381 21.70 -7.49 5.88
N PRO A 382 22.83 -6.74 5.96
CA PRO A 382 22.98 -5.48 6.68
C PRO A 382 22.15 -4.33 6.04
N PRO A 383 21.79 -3.28 6.79
CA PRO A 383 21.10 -2.13 6.21
C PRO A 383 21.96 -1.46 5.13
N PRO A 384 21.41 -1.17 3.94
CA PRO A 384 22.19 -0.61 2.85
C PRO A 384 22.60 0.84 3.14
N SER A 385 23.87 1.15 2.90
CA SER A 385 24.43 2.51 2.99
C SER A 385 24.16 3.37 1.75
N GLU A 386 23.68 2.76 0.68
CA GLU A 386 23.45 3.35 -0.64
C GLU A 386 22.08 2.95 -1.22
N SER A 387 21.78 3.40 -2.43
CA SER A 387 20.56 2.99 -3.13
C SER A 387 20.73 1.57 -3.69
N VAL A 388 19.70 0.75 -3.53
CA VAL A 388 19.79 -0.68 -3.84
C VAL A 388 18.60 -1.15 -4.66
N VAL A 389 18.76 -2.31 -5.28
CA VAL A 389 17.73 -3.04 -6.00
C VAL A 389 17.43 -4.32 -5.24
N THR A 390 16.15 -4.62 -5.08
CA THR A 390 15.65 -5.86 -4.47
C THR A 390 14.74 -6.59 -5.45
N PRO A 391 14.43 -7.88 -5.20
CA PRO A 391 13.24 -8.49 -5.76
C PRO A 391 11.98 -7.68 -5.34
N PRO A 392 10.89 -7.70 -6.13
CA PRO A 392 9.64 -7.04 -5.75
C PRO A 392 8.96 -7.64 -4.52
N SER A 393 9.24 -8.91 -4.22
CA SER A 393 8.72 -9.62 -3.05
C SER A 393 9.50 -10.92 -2.82
N GLN A 394 9.35 -11.54 -1.65
CA GLN A 394 9.94 -12.86 -1.38
C GLN A 394 9.39 -13.95 -2.33
N PRO A 395 8.07 -14.02 -2.63
CA PRO A 395 7.58 -14.93 -3.66
C PRO A 395 8.19 -14.70 -5.04
N ALA A 396 8.46 -13.44 -5.42
CA ALA A 396 9.13 -13.13 -6.68
C ALA A 396 10.57 -13.66 -6.71
N LEU A 397 11.32 -13.55 -5.60
CA LEU A 397 12.67 -14.14 -5.51
C LEU A 397 12.64 -15.67 -5.70
N CYS A 398 11.69 -16.36 -5.06
CA CYS A 398 11.51 -17.80 -5.28
C CYS A 398 11.11 -18.14 -6.72
N ALA A 399 10.29 -17.30 -7.36
CA ALA A 399 9.91 -17.46 -8.75
C ALA A 399 11.10 -17.24 -9.71
N MET A 400 11.99 -16.29 -9.42
CA MET A 400 13.24 -16.09 -10.15
C MET A 400 14.14 -17.34 -10.09
N GLU A 401 14.25 -17.95 -8.89
CA GLU A 401 15.01 -19.19 -8.70
C GLU A 401 14.42 -20.34 -9.51
N TRP A 402 13.09 -20.49 -9.48
CA TRP A 402 12.39 -21.50 -10.28
C TRP A 402 12.65 -21.29 -11.77
N LEU A 403 12.51 -20.07 -12.26
CA LEU A 403 12.75 -19.76 -13.66
C LEU A 403 14.20 -20.09 -14.09
N ILE A 404 15.21 -19.77 -13.27
CA ILE A 404 16.61 -20.14 -13.56
C ILE A 404 16.77 -21.65 -13.70
N LYS A 405 16.10 -22.45 -12.86
CA LYS A 405 16.14 -23.92 -12.93
C LYS A 405 15.49 -24.45 -14.21
N GLU A 406 14.37 -23.86 -14.65
CA GLU A 406 13.68 -24.26 -15.88
C GLU A 406 14.47 -23.91 -17.14
N MET A 407 15.15 -22.77 -17.14
CA MET A 407 15.83 -22.28 -18.34
C MET A 407 17.25 -22.85 -18.53
N GLY A 408 17.71 -23.69 -17.60
CA GLY A 408 19.00 -24.38 -17.64
C GLY A 408 20.22 -23.46 -17.41
N PRO A 409 21.42 -24.03 -17.24
CA PRO A 409 22.66 -23.26 -17.31
C PRO A 409 22.84 -22.73 -18.75
N MET A 410 22.96 -21.40 -18.91
CA MET A 410 23.44 -20.78 -20.14
C MET A 410 24.89 -21.12 -20.43
#